data_AF-A0A1V6E7D1-F1
#
_entry.id   AF-A0A1V6E7D1-F1
#
_cell.length_a   1.000
_cell.length_b   1.000
_cell.length_c   1.000
_cell.angle_alpha   90.00
_cell.angle_beta   90.00
_cell.angle_gamma   90.00
#
_symmetry.space_group_name_H-M   'P 1'
#
loop_
_entity.id
_entity.type
_entity.pdbx_description
1 polymer ?
#
loop_
_entity_poly.entity_id
_entity_poly.type
_entity_poly.pdbx_seq_one_letter_code
_entity_poly.pdbx_strand_id
1 'polypeptide(L)'
;MYTEGWGAGATRAWWDVTISQMYSPYYGYMPGGMTEGFWNYENKEIDRIAQKNINGWFLTADEYWKDNIKVQEMALKEAVRIYVCSQVQYYVANKARFNSRMLYGLGDGLNNWSVRSADVKPNEKGEKILKITQYSARGALFMSSWDTVGVDGFSDVYSAAIIEACTDPSTFESPNAAKDTPLRVKYDLKNVETKIAAGKEGEPPVGLIPVDKAAVIFNSKTKKWESGVEYKDVTGEGTYDYVKNNDLKSYSKLANQQYIYGKWHSGQPITVADIMYATAFTYEWANKDSEDDKYYDAAYASQYQAYLPVSKGTVLNKDGSFTTYFDFNWPMDLDRVAATGAVSPKAGNPGRQTLVSWEIYEALAKIVAEGAKSGTQYSFSNDPSMTEVDVINTKCVADIKAKLQDFVAAKYVPDCIKQWITPEQAVARYNAAIKFIDTYGNAYISNGPFFLSKVDFNTNYVELSAFRDYPYKADYFPKLFRTTITRIDDVKVPPTAARNADAKIDIQVSAVTYPDDTAKAADNKAKVTVSLIKDDNTETLYTAKYVKAGTFQAVIPAKDLGALKSGSYTLVVQSVFGTEAPAVQATSLVVF
;
A
#
# COMPACT_ATOMS: atom_id res chain seq x y z
N MET A 1 0.93 30.16 -9.90
CA MET A 1 0.34 29.28 -8.88
C MET A 1 -0.64 28.36 -9.56
N TYR A 2 -0.45 27.05 -9.41
CA TYR A 2 -1.38 26.01 -9.83
C TYR A 2 -2.04 25.43 -8.58
N THR A 3 -3.35 25.21 -8.61
CA THR A 3 -4.08 24.61 -7.49
C THR A 3 -4.38 23.15 -7.80
N GLU A 4 -4.03 22.27 -6.87
CA GLU A 4 -4.29 20.84 -6.95
C GLU A 4 -5.02 20.36 -5.69
N GLY A 5 -5.74 19.25 -5.82
CA GLY A 5 -6.39 18.57 -4.73
C GLY A 5 -5.73 17.22 -4.49
N TRP A 6 -5.34 16.96 -3.24
CA TRP A 6 -4.78 15.68 -2.81
C TRP A 6 -5.77 15.00 -1.86
N GLY A 7 -6.08 13.73 -2.13
CA GLY A 7 -6.76 12.85 -1.18
C GLY A 7 -5.74 12.09 -0.34
N ALA A 8 -6.15 11.60 0.84
CA ALA A 8 -5.27 10.84 1.73
C ALA A 8 -4.75 9.53 1.09
N GLY A 9 -5.50 8.94 0.15
CA GLY A 9 -5.12 7.74 -0.60
C GLY A 9 -5.09 6.43 0.22
N ALA A 10 -4.87 6.50 1.54
CA ALA A 10 -5.07 5.43 2.51
C ALA A 10 -5.10 5.99 3.94
N THR A 11 -5.44 5.14 4.91
CA THR A 11 -5.19 5.41 6.32
C THR A 11 -3.72 5.09 6.64
N ARG A 12 -2.93 6.06 7.10
CA ARG A 12 -1.48 5.91 7.35
C ARG A 12 -1.12 6.00 8.83
N ALA A 13 -0.19 5.15 9.28
CA ALA A 13 0.42 5.21 10.62
C ALA A 13 1.78 5.94 10.63
N TRP A 14 2.40 6.03 9.46
CA TRP A 14 3.78 6.49 9.27
C TRP A 14 3.84 7.54 8.16
N TRP A 15 4.86 8.40 8.19
CA TRP A 15 4.95 9.60 7.36
C TRP A 15 6.02 9.55 6.28
N ASP A 16 6.88 8.54 6.24
CA ASP A 16 7.94 8.41 5.23
C ASP A 16 7.41 8.50 3.80
N VAL A 17 6.35 7.75 3.47
CA VAL A 17 5.70 7.82 2.16
C VAL A 17 5.15 9.23 1.88
N THR A 18 4.50 9.85 2.87
CA THR A 18 3.89 11.18 2.67
C THR A 18 4.96 12.25 2.51
N ILE A 19 6.04 12.20 3.29
CA ILE A 19 7.17 13.11 3.17
C ILE A 19 7.82 12.99 1.79
N SER A 20 8.10 11.76 1.36
CA SER A 20 8.65 11.52 0.03
C SER A 20 7.72 12.03 -1.09
N GLN A 21 6.44 11.68 -1.02
CA GLN A 21 5.45 12.05 -2.04
C GLN A 21 5.20 13.56 -2.10
N MET A 22 5.16 14.24 -0.95
CA MET A 22 4.70 15.62 -0.86
C MET A 22 5.83 16.64 -0.92
N TYR A 23 7.05 16.25 -0.56
CA TYR A 23 8.15 17.19 -0.35
C TYR A 23 9.47 16.83 -1.04
N SER A 24 9.65 15.59 -1.51
CA SER A 24 10.95 15.13 -2.02
C SER A 24 11.03 15.10 -3.54
N PRO A 25 11.96 15.85 -4.16
CA PRO A 25 12.22 15.83 -5.61
C PRO A 25 12.33 14.44 -6.22
N TYR A 26 13.06 13.51 -5.58
CA TYR A 26 13.33 12.19 -6.15
C TYR A 26 12.06 11.37 -6.42
N TYR A 27 10.96 11.67 -5.71
CA TYR A 27 9.70 10.95 -5.87
C TYR A 27 8.97 11.32 -7.17
N GLY A 28 9.27 12.49 -7.74
CA GLY A 28 8.74 12.91 -9.04
C GLY A 28 7.42 13.66 -9.02
N TYR A 29 6.81 13.88 -7.85
CA TYR A 29 5.56 14.64 -7.72
C TYR A 29 5.76 16.11 -7.37
N MET A 30 6.99 16.62 -7.56
CA MET A 30 7.33 18.02 -7.31
C MET A 30 7.10 18.87 -8.56
N PRO A 31 7.02 20.22 -8.46
CA PRO A 31 6.92 21.08 -9.63
C PRO A 31 7.97 20.73 -10.70
N GLY A 32 7.51 20.60 -11.94
CA GLY A 32 8.31 20.10 -13.07
C GLY A 32 8.13 18.61 -13.36
N GLY A 33 7.68 17.81 -12.38
CA GLY A 33 7.32 16.40 -12.58
C GLY A 33 8.45 15.51 -13.07
N MET A 34 9.71 15.90 -12.83
CA MET A 34 10.91 15.33 -13.45
C MET A 34 10.87 15.29 -14.99
N THR A 35 10.04 16.14 -15.60
CA THR A 35 9.94 16.23 -17.07
C THR A 35 11.16 16.98 -17.60
N GLU A 36 11.83 16.39 -18.59
CA GLU A 36 12.98 17.00 -19.24
C GLU A 36 12.62 18.37 -19.84
N GLY A 37 13.50 19.36 -19.63
CA GLY A 37 13.31 20.72 -20.11
C GLY A 37 12.37 21.59 -19.27
N PHE A 38 11.71 21.05 -18.24
CA PHE A 38 10.94 21.85 -17.29
C PHE A 38 11.83 22.37 -16.16
N TRP A 39 11.39 23.43 -15.47
CA TRP A 39 11.97 23.78 -14.18
C TRP A 39 11.55 22.74 -13.15
N ASN A 40 12.50 21.95 -12.66
CA ASN A 40 12.30 20.91 -11.66
C ASN A 40 12.79 21.42 -10.31
N TYR A 41 11.94 21.30 -9.28
CA TYR A 41 12.36 21.58 -7.92
C TYR A 41 13.41 20.56 -7.46
N GLU A 42 14.49 21.01 -6.83
CA GLU A 42 15.60 20.18 -6.36
C GLU A 42 15.99 20.53 -4.93
N ASN A 43 16.26 19.52 -4.12
CA ASN A 43 16.83 19.66 -2.78
C ASN A 43 17.48 18.35 -2.34
N LYS A 44 18.81 18.29 -2.46
CA LYS A 44 19.60 17.08 -2.19
C LYS A 44 19.51 16.61 -0.73
N GLU A 45 19.35 17.52 0.23
CA GLU A 45 19.28 17.15 1.65
C GLU A 45 17.89 16.58 2.00
N ILE A 46 16.82 17.12 1.42
CA ILE A 46 15.48 16.52 1.52
C ILE A 46 15.50 15.11 0.91
N ASP A 47 16.04 14.96 -0.30
CA ASP A 47 16.12 13.65 -0.96
C ASP A 47 16.92 12.65 -0.14
N ARG A 48 18.10 13.06 0.36
CA ARG A 48 18.95 12.19 1.18
C ARG A 48 18.23 11.68 2.44
N ILE A 49 17.53 12.56 3.16
CA ILE A 49 16.83 12.17 4.39
C ILE A 49 15.57 11.35 4.06
N ALA A 50 14.78 11.74 3.07
CA ALA A 50 13.56 11.04 2.71
C ALA A 50 13.84 9.64 2.15
N GLN A 51 14.86 9.49 1.30
CA GLN A 51 15.32 8.18 0.81
C GLN A 51 15.83 7.31 1.95
N LYS A 52 16.56 7.88 2.91
CA LYS A 52 16.95 7.16 4.13
C LYS A 52 15.72 6.63 4.88
N ASN A 53 14.69 7.46 5.08
CA ASN A 53 13.51 7.08 5.82
C ASN A 53 12.64 6.04 5.11
N ILE A 54 12.35 6.22 3.82
CA ILE A 54 11.47 5.29 3.08
C ILE A 54 12.10 3.89 2.96
N ASN A 55 13.44 3.81 2.93
CA ASN A 55 14.18 2.56 2.84
C ASN A 55 14.48 1.91 4.21
N GLY A 56 14.00 2.48 5.31
CA GLY A 56 14.23 1.93 6.65
C GLY A 56 15.69 2.06 7.15
N TRP A 57 16.44 3.04 6.65
CA TRP A 57 17.86 3.24 6.96
C TRP A 57 18.09 4.02 8.27
N PHE A 58 17.43 3.59 9.34
CA PHE A 58 17.53 4.17 10.67
C PHE A 58 17.53 3.06 11.72
N LEU A 59 18.17 3.31 12.86
CA LEU A 59 18.32 2.32 13.92
C LEU A 59 17.26 2.45 15.02
N THR A 60 16.64 3.62 15.14
CA THR A 60 15.73 3.95 16.24
C THR A 60 14.50 4.71 15.75
N ALA A 61 13.43 4.67 16.55
CA ALA A 61 12.23 5.47 16.28
C ALA A 61 12.50 6.98 16.36
N ASP A 62 13.38 7.41 17.26
CA ASP A 62 13.72 8.82 17.44
C ASP A 62 14.42 9.40 16.21
N GLU A 63 15.30 8.61 15.59
CA GLU A 63 15.96 8.97 14.34
C GLU A 63 14.93 9.18 13.22
N TYR A 64 13.99 8.24 13.06
CA TYR A 64 12.91 8.35 12.09
C TYR A 64 12.08 9.62 12.29
N TRP A 65 11.59 9.88 13.51
CA TRP A 65 10.73 11.04 13.78
C TRP A 65 11.47 12.35 13.59
N LYS A 66 12.71 12.44 14.08
CA LYS A 66 13.56 13.62 13.91
C LYS A 66 13.81 13.94 12.43
N ASP A 67 14.10 12.92 11.64
CA ASP A 67 14.39 13.08 10.21
C ASP A 67 13.14 13.51 9.42
N ASN A 68 11.98 12.90 9.67
CA ASN A 68 10.72 13.31 9.01
C ASN A 68 10.30 14.74 9.40
N ILE A 69 10.41 15.10 10.68
CA ILE A 69 10.10 16.46 11.16
C ILE A 69 11.06 17.48 10.52
N LYS A 70 12.36 17.16 10.42
CA LYS A 70 13.35 18.02 9.76
C LYS A 70 12.99 18.27 8.29
N VAL A 71 12.65 17.22 7.54
CA VAL A 71 12.25 17.37 6.13
C VAL A 71 10.98 18.21 6.01
N GLN A 72 9.98 17.95 6.86
CA GLN A 72 8.74 18.73 6.86
C GLN A 72 9.01 20.22 7.15
N GLU A 73 9.87 20.53 8.13
CA GLU A 73 10.25 21.91 8.44
C GLU A 73 10.94 22.59 7.26
N MET A 74 11.90 21.92 6.62
CA MET A 74 12.59 22.42 5.43
C MET A 74 11.60 22.71 4.30
N ALA A 75 10.71 21.76 3.99
CA ALA A 75 9.75 21.88 2.91
C ALA A 75 8.75 23.03 3.13
N LEU A 76 8.26 23.20 4.37
CA LEU A 76 7.37 24.31 4.73
C LEU A 76 8.07 25.67 4.63
N LYS A 77 9.36 25.76 4.96
CA LYS A 77 10.17 26.99 4.82
C LYS A 77 10.44 27.35 3.36
N GLU A 78 10.63 26.36 2.50
CA GLU A 78 10.81 26.58 1.07
C GLU A 78 9.50 26.86 0.33
N ALA A 79 8.36 26.52 0.93
CA ALA A 79 7.02 26.85 0.46
C ALA A 79 6.75 26.42 -1.01
N VAL A 80 7.38 25.31 -1.44
CA VAL A 80 7.17 24.71 -2.77
C VAL A 80 5.71 24.26 -2.94
N ARG A 81 5.06 23.92 -1.82
CA ARG A 81 3.62 23.73 -1.71
C ARG A 81 3.09 24.58 -0.57
N ILE A 82 1.95 25.25 -0.81
CA ILE A 82 1.26 26.07 0.18
C ILE A 82 -0.11 25.43 0.45
N TYR A 83 -0.32 24.94 1.67
CA TYR A 83 -1.59 24.35 2.08
C TYR A 83 -2.63 25.42 2.35
N VAL A 84 -3.69 25.48 1.54
CA VAL A 84 -4.71 26.53 1.59
C VAL A 84 -5.89 26.14 2.48
N CYS A 85 -6.40 24.93 2.34
CA CYS A 85 -7.50 24.42 3.14
C CYS A 85 -7.48 22.89 3.21
N SER A 86 -8.08 22.33 4.26
CA SER A 86 -8.49 20.93 4.31
C SER A 86 -9.98 20.86 4.03
N GLN A 87 -10.42 19.87 3.26
CA GLN A 87 -11.80 19.70 2.84
C GLN A 87 -12.45 18.51 3.56
N VAL A 88 -13.69 18.68 4.01
CA VAL A 88 -14.51 17.58 4.52
C VAL A 88 -15.37 17.05 3.38
N GLN A 89 -15.21 15.77 3.05
CA GLN A 89 -16.02 15.07 2.05
C GLN A 89 -17.16 14.32 2.71
N TYR A 90 -18.37 14.46 2.17
CA TYR A 90 -19.56 13.78 2.67
C TYR A 90 -20.02 12.71 1.68
N TYR A 91 -20.23 11.51 2.18
CA TYR A 91 -20.77 10.38 1.42
C TYR A 91 -22.15 10.00 1.97
N VAL A 92 -23.06 9.61 1.09
CA VAL A 92 -24.44 9.29 1.46
C VAL A 92 -24.73 7.83 1.16
N ALA A 93 -25.26 7.11 2.14
CA ALA A 93 -25.77 5.76 1.98
C ALA A 93 -27.20 5.67 2.55
N ASN A 94 -28.07 4.92 1.86
CA ASN A 94 -29.42 4.66 2.37
C ASN A 94 -29.35 3.64 3.51
N LYS A 95 -29.38 4.10 4.78
CA LYS A 95 -29.30 3.24 5.97
C LYS A 95 -30.30 2.08 5.96
N ALA A 96 -31.49 2.26 5.35
CA ALA A 96 -32.51 1.24 5.33
C ALA A 96 -32.09 0.00 4.52
N ARG A 97 -31.10 0.14 3.63
CA ARG A 97 -30.53 -0.94 2.81
C ARG A 97 -29.45 -1.76 3.50
N PHE A 98 -28.97 -1.37 4.67
CA PHE A 98 -27.88 -2.05 5.38
C PHE A 98 -28.38 -2.70 6.67
N ASN A 99 -27.78 -3.83 7.06
CA ASN A 99 -27.98 -4.43 8.39
C ASN A 99 -27.05 -3.81 9.43
N SER A 100 -25.83 -3.43 9.02
CA SER A 100 -24.81 -2.79 9.85
C SER A 100 -24.01 -1.78 9.01
N ARG A 101 -23.24 -0.92 9.68
CA ARG A 101 -22.33 -0.01 8.98
C ARG A 101 -21.17 -0.80 8.34
N MET A 102 -20.78 -0.40 7.13
CA MET A 102 -19.60 -0.92 6.45
C MET A 102 -18.31 -0.40 7.10
N LEU A 103 -17.23 -1.14 6.97
CA LEU A 103 -15.88 -0.68 7.28
C LEU A 103 -15.54 0.55 6.41
N TYR A 104 -14.70 1.42 6.95
CA TYR A 104 -14.18 2.61 6.28
C TYR A 104 -12.79 2.92 6.84
N GLY A 105 -11.91 3.49 6.03
CA GLY A 105 -10.63 3.96 6.51
C GLY A 105 -10.77 5.20 7.39
N LEU A 106 -10.08 5.24 8.53
CA LEU A 106 -10.12 6.40 9.43
C LEU A 106 -9.44 7.64 8.83
N GLY A 107 -8.51 7.47 7.88
CA GLY A 107 -7.81 8.56 7.19
C GLY A 107 -8.33 8.88 5.78
N ASP A 108 -8.83 7.86 5.07
CA ASP A 108 -9.23 7.93 3.64
C ASP A 108 -10.73 7.72 3.39
N GLY A 109 -11.53 7.45 4.43
CA GLY A 109 -12.99 7.36 4.32
C GLY A 109 -13.47 6.09 3.61
N LEU A 110 -14.37 6.23 2.63
CA LEU A 110 -14.89 5.08 1.89
C LEU A 110 -13.83 4.54 0.93
N ASN A 111 -13.51 3.26 1.03
CA ASN A 111 -12.50 2.59 0.23
C ASN A 111 -12.91 1.14 -0.09
N ASN A 112 -11.98 0.30 -0.56
CA ASN A 112 -12.28 -1.09 -0.91
C ASN A 112 -12.93 -1.88 0.25
N TRP A 113 -12.60 -1.55 1.51
CA TRP A 113 -13.17 -2.22 2.67
C TRP A 113 -14.65 -1.90 2.85
N SER A 114 -15.10 -0.73 2.40
CA SER A 114 -16.51 -0.35 2.37
C SER A 114 -17.31 -1.26 1.44
N VAL A 115 -16.76 -1.61 0.28
CA VAL A 115 -17.38 -2.56 -0.67
C VAL A 115 -17.36 -3.98 -0.10
N ARG A 116 -16.20 -4.43 0.39
CA ARG A 116 -15.96 -5.81 0.85
C ARG A 116 -16.74 -6.19 2.10
N SER A 117 -17.09 -5.21 2.94
CA SER A 117 -17.82 -5.41 4.21
C SER A 117 -19.28 -4.97 4.17
N ALA A 118 -19.79 -4.53 3.03
CA ALA A 118 -21.17 -4.09 2.91
C ALA A 118 -22.17 -5.23 3.15
N ASP A 119 -22.77 -5.27 4.34
CA ASP A 119 -23.89 -6.18 4.63
C ASP A 119 -25.23 -5.53 4.25
N VAL A 120 -25.57 -5.63 2.97
CA VAL A 120 -26.84 -5.13 2.43
C VAL A 120 -27.98 -6.13 2.64
N LYS A 121 -29.18 -5.60 2.87
CA LYS A 121 -30.42 -6.38 2.92
C LYS A 121 -30.70 -7.00 1.54
N PRO A 122 -31.33 -8.18 1.49
CA PRO A 122 -31.78 -8.73 0.23
C PRO A 122 -32.85 -7.83 -0.42
N ASN A 123 -33.03 -7.95 -1.73
CA ASN A 123 -34.21 -7.48 -2.43
C ASN A 123 -35.35 -8.50 -2.32
N GLU A 124 -36.48 -8.26 -3.00
CA GLU A 124 -37.65 -9.15 -3.02
C GLU A 124 -37.34 -10.55 -3.57
N LYS A 125 -36.26 -10.70 -4.34
CA LYS A 125 -35.79 -11.99 -4.90
C LYS A 125 -34.77 -12.70 -4.00
N GLY A 126 -34.44 -12.14 -2.84
CA GLY A 126 -33.42 -12.68 -1.94
C GLY A 126 -31.97 -12.29 -2.31
N GLU A 127 -31.77 -11.45 -3.33
CA GLU A 127 -30.45 -11.07 -3.80
C GLU A 127 -29.89 -9.89 -2.99
N LYS A 128 -28.62 -9.97 -2.60
CA LYS A 128 -27.90 -8.87 -1.94
C LYS A 128 -27.17 -8.04 -2.99
N ILE A 129 -27.68 -6.83 -3.28
CA ILE A 129 -27.13 -5.93 -4.30
C ILE A 129 -26.73 -4.60 -3.65
N LEU A 130 -25.44 -4.28 -3.72
CA LEU A 130 -24.91 -2.96 -3.43
C LEU A 130 -24.83 -2.16 -4.72
N LYS A 131 -25.47 -0.99 -4.77
CA LYS A 131 -25.35 -0.04 -5.89
C LYS A 131 -24.48 1.12 -5.44
N ILE A 132 -23.41 1.37 -6.19
CA ILE A 132 -22.46 2.45 -5.94
C ILE A 132 -22.52 3.39 -7.15
N THR A 133 -22.64 4.68 -6.89
CA THR A 133 -22.50 5.72 -7.91
C THR A 133 -21.19 6.42 -7.68
N GLN A 134 -20.33 6.39 -8.70
CA GLN A 134 -19.07 7.13 -8.69
C GLN A 134 -19.23 8.38 -9.55
N TYR A 135 -18.83 9.53 -8.99
CA TYR A 135 -18.81 10.78 -9.72
C TYR A 135 -17.44 10.98 -10.34
N SER A 136 -17.38 11.00 -11.68
CA SER A 136 -16.19 11.39 -12.45
C SER A 136 -16.46 12.73 -13.12
N ALA A 137 -15.56 13.70 -12.93
CA ALA A 137 -15.68 15.02 -13.56
C ALA A 137 -15.64 14.95 -15.10
N ARG A 138 -15.05 13.89 -15.67
CA ARG A 138 -15.04 13.63 -17.12
C ARG A 138 -16.21 12.78 -17.61
N GLY A 139 -17.06 12.29 -16.71
CA GLY A 139 -18.22 11.46 -17.06
C GLY A 139 -17.88 10.05 -17.57
N ALA A 140 -16.67 9.55 -17.31
CA ALA A 140 -16.20 8.23 -17.72
C ALA A 140 -15.64 7.44 -16.52
N LEU A 141 -15.80 6.11 -16.54
CA LEU A 141 -15.25 5.18 -15.53
C LEU A 141 -13.94 4.51 -15.99
N PHE A 142 -13.68 4.45 -17.29
CA PHE A 142 -12.55 3.74 -17.89
C PHE A 142 -11.57 4.76 -18.47
N MET A 143 -10.84 5.46 -17.60
CA MET A 143 -10.03 6.62 -17.99
C MET A 143 -8.55 6.29 -18.20
N SER A 144 -8.04 5.24 -17.56
CA SER A 144 -6.73 4.66 -17.83
C SER A 144 -6.85 3.23 -18.36
N SER A 145 -5.80 2.75 -19.01
CA SER A 145 -5.62 1.33 -19.34
C SER A 145 -5.68 0.49 -18.07
N TRP A 146 -6.30 -0.68 -18.14
CA TRP A 146 -6.29 -1.67 -17.05
C TRP A 146 -5.06 -2.57 -17.20
N ASP A 147 -3.88 -1.96 -17.24
CA ASP A 147 -2.60 -2.65 -17.32
C ASP A 147 -2.18 -3.18 -15.95
N THR A 148 -2.06 -4.50 -15.82
CA THR A 148 -1.69 -5.16 -14.56
C THR A 148 -0.18 -5.28 -14.35
N VAL A 149 0.64 -4.85 -15.31
CA VAL A 149 2.10 -4.91 -15.30
C VAL A 149 2.70 -3.50 -15.28
N GLY A 150 2.23 -2.62 -16.16
CA GLY A 150 2.71 -1.27 -16.34
C GLY A 150 2.61 -0.37 -15.11
N VAL A 151 3.52 0.62 -15.05
CA VAL A 151 3.58 1.60 -13.95
C VAL A 151 2.46 2.65 -14.02
N ASP A 152 1.91 2.89 -15.22
CA ASP A 152 0.82 3.83 -15.48
C ASP A 152 -0.58 3.17 -15.52
N GLY A 153 -0.61 1.84 -15.47
CA GLY A 153 -1.84 1.07 -15.44
C GLY A 153 -2.70 1.40 -14.22
N PHE A 154 -4.01 1.47 -14.39
CA PHE A 154 -4.94 1.87 -13.33
C PHE A 154 -4.60 3.22 -12.69
N SER A 155 -4.01 4.15 -13.45
CA SER A 155 -3.58 5.45 -12.95
C SER A 155 -4.73 6.31 -12.42
N ASP A 156 -5.97 6.07 -12.87
CA ASP A 156 -7.14 6.81 -12.40
C ASP A 156 -7.78 6.19 -11.13
N VAL A 157 -8.37 7.04 -10.28
CA VAL A 157 -9.02 6.60 -9.03
C VAL A 157 -10.34 5.86 -9.26
N TYR A 158 -10.92 5.93 -10.46
CA TYR A 158 -12.20 5.32 -10.81
C TYR A 158 -12.03 3.82 -11.08
N SER A 159 -11.04 3.46 -11.89
CA SER A 159 -10.66 2.07 -12.11
C SER A 159 -10.16 1.41 -10.83
N ALA A 160 -9.31 2.08 -10.04
CA ALA A 160 -8.83 1.59 -8.74
C ALA A 160 -9.99 1.23 -7.78
N ALA A 161 -10.98 2.12 -7.62
CA ALA A 161 -12.13 1.89 -6.73
C ALA A 161 -12.94 0.63 -7.07
N ILE A 162 -12.87 0.15 -8.32
CA ILE A 162 -13.53 -1.08 -8.79
C ILE A 162 -12.66 -2.30 -8.51
N ILE A 163 -11.40 -2.27 -8.96
CA ILE A 163 -10.53 -3.46 -8.95
C ILE A 163 -9.95 -3.80 -7.59
N GLU A 164 -9.85 -2.84 -6.67
CA GLU A 164 -9.35 -3.12 -5.32
C GLU A 164 -10.27 -4.07 -4.55
N ALA A 165 -11.58 -4.04 -4.83
CA ALA A 165 -12.53 -5.00 -4.28
C ALA A 165 -12.37 -6.41 -4.89
N CYS A 166 -11.68 -6.52 -6.03
CA CYS A 166 -11.46 -7.75 -6.77
C CYS A 166 -10.11 -8.42 -6.46
N THR A 167 -9.23 -7.73 -5.73
CA THR A 167 -7.84 -8.15 -5.53
C THR A 167 -7.46 -8.16 -4.05
N ASP A 168 -6.84 -9.24 -3.63
CA ASP A 168 -6.28 -9.41 -2.29
C ASP A 168 -4.76 -9.39 -2.33
N PRO A 169 -4.10 -8.36 -1.75
CA PRO A 169 -2.66 -8.36 -1.56
C PRO A 169 -2.26 -9.37 -0.48
N SER A 170 -0.96 -9.65 -0.34
CA SER A 170 -0.45 -10.49 0.75
C SER A 170 -0.67 -9.85 2.12
N THR A 171 -0.37 -8.56 2.23
CA THR A 171 -0.56 -7.71 3.41
C THR A 171 -1.20 -6.38 2.99
N PHE A 172 -1.74 -5.62 3.95
CA PHE A 172 -2.39 -4.33 3.73
C PHE A 172 -2.38 -3.51 5.02
N GLU A 173 -2.59 -2.20 4.93
CA GLU A 173 -2.82 -1.35 6.09
C GLU A 173 -4.29 -1.43 6.52
N SER A 174 -4.52 -1.80 7.78
CA SER A 174 -5.87 -1.98 8.31
C SER A 174 -6.68 -0.68 8.35
N PRO A 175 -7.97 -0.69 7.94
CA PRO A 175 -8.75 0.55 7.82
C PRO A 175 -9.02 1.22 9.18
N ASN A 176 -8.97 0.47 10.28
CA ASN A 176 -9.27 0.94 11.62
C ASN A 176 -8.04 1.41 12.42
N ALA A 177 -6.82 1.16 11.94
CA ALA A 177 -5.60 1.44 12.70
C ALA A 177 -4.37 1.79 11.85
N ALA A 178 -4.46 1.71 10.51
CA ALA A 178 -3.33 1.83 9.58
C ALA A 178 -2.19 0.83 9.82
N LYS A 179 -2.45 -0.24 10.59
CA LYS A 179 -1.45 -1.24 10.92
C LYS A 179 -1.28 -2.22 9.78
N ASP A 180 -0.04 -2.52 9.40
CA ASP A 180 0.29 -3.62 8.50
C ASP A 180 -0.32 -4.93 9.02
N THR A 181 -1.16 -5.55 8.20
CA THR A 181 -1.99 -6.69 8.57
C THR A 181 -1.89 -7.78 7.50
N PRO A 182 -1.71 -9.06 7.89
CA PRO A 182 -1.73 -10.17 6.95
C PRO A 182 -3.13 -10.38 6.35
N LEU A 183 -3.20 -10.58 5.02
CA LEU A 183 -4.44 -10.90 4.29
C LEU A 183 -4.36 -12.23 3.56
N ARG A 184 -3.34 -12.46 2.73
CA ARG A 184 -3.14 -13.73 2.00
C ARG A 184 -1.89 -14.45 2.45
N VAL A 185 -1.26 -14.00 3.53
CA VAL A 185 -0.18 -14.71 4.21
C VAL A 185 -0.52 -14.96 5.67
N LYS A 186 0.21 -15.87 6.29
CA LYS A 186 0.26 -16.08 7.74
C LYS A 186 1.71 -16.07 8.17
N TYR A 187 2.00 -15.34 9.23
CA TYR A 187 3.30 -15.30 9.87
C TYR A 187 3.14 -15.13 11.38
N ASP A 188 4.16 -15.52 12.14
CA ASP A 188 4.29 -15.23 13.57
C ASP A 188 5.42 -14.21 13.73
N LEU A 189 5.16 -13.10 14.44
CA LEU A 189 6.16 -12.07 14.69
C LEU A 189 7.38 -12.58 15.47
N LYS A 190 7.26 -13.70 16.19
CA LYS A 190 8.41 -14.37 16.83
C LYS A 190 9.42 -14.94 15.82
N ASN A 191 9.00 -15.13 14.57
CA ASN A 191 9.84 -15.60 13.48
C ASN A 191 10.43 -14.45 12.64
N VAL A 192 10.15 -13.20 13.04
CA VAL A 192 10.79 -12.01 12.47
C VAL A 192 12.03 -11.72 13.28
N GLU A 193 13.17 -11.64 12.60
CA GLU A 193 14.45 -11.26 13.19
C GLU A 193 15.01 -10.08 12.40
N THR A 194 15.47 -9.04 13.09
CA THR A 194 16.18 -7.91 12.48
C THR A 194 17.48 -7.65 13.23
N LYS A 195 18.60 -7.59 12.50
CA LYS A 195 19.93 -7.29 13.05
C LYS A 195 20.73 -6.47 12.05
N ILE A 196 21.00 -5.22 12.41
CA ILE A 196 21.76 -4.28 11.58
C ILE A 196 22.79 -3.53 12.41
N ALA A 197 23.81 -3.00 11.75
CA ALA A 197 24.71 -1.98 12.30
C ALA A 197 24.65 -0.71 11.46
N ALA A 198 25.03 0.42 12.06
CA ALA A 198 25.16 1.68 11.35
C ALA A 198 26.11 1.52 10.15
N GLY A 199 25.70 2.08 9.00
CA GLY A 199 26.60 2.34 7.89
C GLY A 199 27.56 3.48 8.21
N LYS A 200 28.44 3.83 7.26
CA LYS A 200 29.15 5.11 7.34
C LYS A 200 28.17 6.26 7.12
N GLU A 201 28.58 7.47 7.47
CA GLU A 201 27.76 8.66 7.22
C GLU A 201 27.41 8.77 5.73
N GLY A 202 26.11 8.82 5.41
CA GLY A 202 25.62 8.85 4.03
C GLY A 202 25.52 7.47 3.35
N GLU A 203 25.94 6.39 3.99
CA GLU A 203 25.82 5.02 3.49
C GLU A 203 24.64 4.27 4.16
N PRO A 204 24.00 3.31 3.48
CA PRO A 204 22.98 2.45 4.08
C PRO A 204 23.51 1.64 5.29
N PRO A 205 22.65 1.20 6.22
CA PRO A 205 23.02 0.24 7.25
C PRO A 205 23.59 -1.06 6.68
N VAL A 206 24.27 -1.83 7.52
CA VAL A 206 24.77 -3.15 7.14
C VAL A 206 24.00 -4.25 7.86
N GLY A 207 23.54 -5.24 7.11
CA GLY A 207 22.87 -6.42 7.62
C GLY A 207 23.83 -7.36 8.34
N LEU A 208 23.36 -7.98 9.43
CA LEU A 208 24.15 -8.91 10.23
C LEU A 208 23.58 -10.32 10.24
N ILE A 209 22.44 -10.57 9.61
CA ILE A 209 21.82 -11.90 9.54
C ILE A 209 22.39 -12.65 8.33
N PRO A 210 23.12 -13.78 8.52
CA PRO A 210 23.57 -14.60 7.41
C PRO A 210 22.38 -15.15 6.62
N VAL A 211 22.45 -15.03 5.30
CA VAL A 211 21.46 -15.61 4.39
C VAL A 211 21.72 -17.11 4.24
N ASP A 212 20.66 -17.91 4.26
CA ASP A 212 20.77 -19.36 4.07
C ASP A 212 21.34 -19.69 2.68
N LYS A 213 22.23 -20.67 2.60
CA LYS A 213 22.83 -21.12 1.34
C LYS A 213 21.82 -21.75 0.38
N ALA A 214 20.65 -22.14 0.87
CA ALA A 214 19.53 -22.61 0.06
C ALA A 214 18.64 -21.47 -0.45
N ALA A 215 18.85 -20.22 0.01
CA ALA A 215 18.09 -19.09 -0.47
C ALA A 215 18.42 -18.81 -1.94
N VAL A 216 17.38 -18.61 -2.74
CA VAL A 216 17.50 -18.35 -4.17
C VAL A 216 16.94 -16.99 -4.56
N ILE A 217 17.52 -16.40 -5.60
CA ILE A 217 16.94 -15.34 -6.41
C ILE A 217 16.81 -15.82 -7.85
N PHE A 218 15.95 -15.20 -8.66
CA PHE A 218 15.88 -15.49 -10.08
C PHE A 218 16.93 -14.65 -10.82
N ASN A 219 17.76 -15.31 -11.62
CA ASN A 219 18.74 -14.66 -12.49
C ASN A 219 18.19 -14.58 -13.91
N SER A 220 17.81 -13.38 -14.34
CA SER A 220 17.30 -13.11 -15.69
C SER A 220 18.30 -13.53 -16.77
N LYS A 221 19.60 -13.23 -16.62
CA LYS A 221 20.63 -13.59 -17.62
C LYS A 221 20.74 -15.09 -17.87
N THR A 222 20.61 -15.91 -16.83
CA THR A 222 20.73 -17.37 -16.92
C THR A 222 19.38 -18.10 -16.98
N LYS A 223 18.28 -17.37 -16.79
CA LYS A 223 16.89 -17.85 -16.67
C LYS A 223 16.73 -18.94 -15.60
N LYS A 224 17.46 -18.83 -14.47
CA LYS A 224 17.51 -19.85 -13.40
C LYS A 224 17.33 -19.25 -12.02
N TRP A 225 16.83 -20.09 -11.11
CA TRP A 225 16.89 -19.83 -9.67
C TRP A 225 18.26 -20.21 -9.15
N GLU A 226 18.99 -19.23 -8.60
CA GLU A 226 20.38 -19.38 -8.20
C GLU A 226 20.57 -19.00 -6.73
N SER A 227 21.37 -19.81 -6.04
CA SER A 227 21.82 -19.56 -4.66
C SER A 227 23.24 -19.00 -4.63
N GLY A 228 23.59 -18.24 -3.59
CA GLY A 228 24.93 -17.66 -3.45
C GLY A 228 25.21 -16.54 -4.48
N VAL A 229 24.13 -15.90 -4.94
CA VAL A 229 24.14 -14.76 -5.85
C VAL A 229 23.38 -13.62 -5.19
N GLU A 230 23.92 -12.41 -5.32
CA GLU A 230 23.32 -11.17 -4.87
C GLU A 230 23.02 -10.29 -6.07
N TYR A 231 21.80 -9.76 -6.16
CA TYR A 231 21.47 -8.69 -7.10
C TYR A 231 21.69 -7.34 -6.41
N LYS A 232 22.55 -6.49 -6.98
CA LYS A 232 22.90 -5.20 -6.37
C LYS A 232 23.32 -4.16 -7.40
N ASP A 233 23.30 -2.90 -6.99
CA ASP A 233 24.00 -1.82 -7.71
C ASP A 233 25.51 -2.06 -7.60
N VAL A 234 26.16 -2.31 -8.75
CA VAL A 234 27.59 -2.61 -8.83
C VAL A 234 28.45 -1.36 -9.03
N THR A 235 27.85 -0.21 -9.39
CA THR A 235 28.56 1.06 -9.56
C THR A 235 28.24 2.08 -8.47
N GLY A 236 27.09 1.93 -7.81
CA GLY A 236 26.53 2.97 -6.93
C GLY A 236 25.88 4.12 -7.72
N GLU A 237 25.74 3.96 -9.04
CA GLU A 237 25.20 4.94 -9.98
C GLU A 237 24.00 4.36 -10.76
N GLY A 238 23.32 3.35 -10.18
CA GLY A 238 22.13 2.75 -10.76
C GLY A 238 22.41 1.67 -11.81
N THR A 239 23.59 1.04 -11.79
CA THR A 239 23.89 -0.11 -12.66
C THR A 239 23.79 -1.39 -11.85
N TYR A 240 22.77 -2.20 -12.10
CA TYR A 240 22.48 -3.40 -11.32
C TYR A 240 22.98 -4.67 -12.00
N ASP A 241 23.57 -5.58 -11.24
CA ASP A 241 24.00 -6.90 -11.74
C ASP A 241 23.97 -7.99 -10.65
N TYR A 242 24.05 -9.24 -11.09
CA TYR A 242 24.18 -10.45 -10.30
C TYR A 242 25.64 -10.72 -9.96
N VAL A 243 25.96 -10.76 -8.67
CA VAL A 243 27.33 -10.98 -8.16
C VAL A 243 27.35 -12.23 -7.29
N LYS A 244 28.34 -13.11 -7.49
CA LYS A 244 28.56 -14.24 -6.59
C LYS A 244 28.92 -13.75 -5.19
N ASN A 245 28.16 -14.16 -4.19
CA ASN A 245 28.38 -13.79 -2.79
C ASN A 245 28.10 -14.98 -1.87
N ASN A 246 29.16 -15.54 -1.27
CA ASN A 246 29.07 -16.69 -0.38
C ASN A 246 28.94 -16.31 1.11
N ASP A 247 29.04 -15.02 1.45
CA ASP A 247 28.84 -14.48 2.82
C ASP A 247 27.74 -13.41 2.79
N LEU A 248 26.65 -13.70 2.09
CA LEU A 248 25.53 -12.78 1.95
C LEU A 248 24.85 -12.58 3.30
N LYS A 249 24.57 -11.31 3.64
CA LYS A 249 23.89 -10.91 4.87
C LYS A 249 22.67 -10.06 4.52
N SER A 250 21.72 -10.04 5.44
CA SER A 250 20.47 -9.30 5.34
C SER A 250 20.19 -8.53 6.63
N TYR A 251 19.35 -7.49 6.53
CA TYR A 251 18.87 -6.76 7.69
C TYR A 251 17.90 -7.61 8.49
N SER A 252 16.94 -8.20 7.79
CA SER A 252 15.78 -8.88 8.35
C SER A 252 15.57 -10.25 7.72
N LYS A 253 15.01 -11.15 8.53
CA LYS A 253 14.56 -12.50 8.13
C LYS A 253 13.14 -12.71 8.63
N LEU A 254 12.26 -13.17 7.74
CA LEU A 254 10.93 -13.66 8.09
C LEU A 254 10.85 -15.15 7.79
N ALA A 255 10.88 -15.98 8.84
CA ALA A 255 10.86 -17.44 8.71
C ALA A 255 9.47 -18.05 8.79
N ASN A 256 9.28 -19.15 8.05
CA ASN A 256 8.09 -20.00 8.07
C ASN A 256 6.77 -19.26 7.77
N GLN A 257 6.80 -18.22 6.93
CA GLN A 257 5.57 -17.59 6.47
C GLN A 257 4.84 -18.51 5.48
N GLN A 258 3.51 -18.51 5.49
CA GLN A 258 2.71 -19.34 4.61
C GLN A 258 1.77 -18.49 3.79
N TYR A 259 1.71 -18.75 2.48
CA TYR A 259 0.68 -18.17 1.63
C TYR A 259 -0.64 -18.93 1.78
N ILE A 260 -1.75 -18.20 1.86
CA ILE A 260 -3.10 -18.74 1.87
C ILE A 260 -3.55 -18.87 0.41
N TYR A 261 -3.32 -20.03 -0.20
CA TYR A 261 -3.51 -20.19 -1.65
C TYR A 261 -4.92 -19.88 -2.17
N GLY A 262 -5.98 -20.58 -1.74
CA GLY A 262 -7.32 -20.34 -2.29
C GLY A 262 -7.38 -20.57 -3.82
N LYS A 263 -8.24 -19.83 -4.53
CA LYS A 263 -8.41 -19.95 -5.99
C LYS A 263 -8.40 -18.58 -6.67
N TRP A 264 -7.94 -18.56 -7.91
CA TRP A 264 -8.16 -17.47 -8.86
C TRP A 264 -9.63 -17.42 -9.30
N HIS A 265 -10.09 -16.29 -9.82
CA HIS A 265 -11.46 -16.12 -10.34
C HIS A 265 -11.83 -17.07 -11.48
N SER A 266 -10.83 -17.64 -12.17
CA SER A 266 -10.99 -18.71 -13.16
C SER A 266 -11.37 -20.07 -12.54
N GLY A 267 -11.35 -20.18 -11.20
CA GLY A 267 -11.58 -21.40 -10.44
C GLY A 267 -10.32 -22.27 -10.25
N GLN A 268 -9.18 -21.88 -10.85
CA GLN A 268 -7.91 -22.58 -10.70
C GLN A 268 -7.29 -22.31 -9.33
N PRO A 269 -6.64 -23.31 -8.71
CA PRO A 269 -5.94 -23.10 -7.45
C PRO A 269 -4.76 -22.16 -7.66
N ILE A 270 -4.54 -21.25 -6.69
CA ILE A 270 -3.26 -20.56 -6.57
C ILE A 270 -2.25 -21.58 -6.03
N THR A 271 -1.01 -21.58 -6.52
CA THR A 271 0.03 -22.52 -6.09
C THR A 271 1.37 -21.81 -5.87
N VAL A 272 2.39 -22.55 -5.44
CA VAL A 272 3.78 -22.05 -5.36
C VAL A 272 4.23 -21.47 -6.71
N ALA A 273 3.78 -22.05 -7.84
CA ALA A 273 4.15 -21.55 -9.16
C ALA A 273 3.71 -20.08 -9.38
N ASP A 274 2.58 -19.65 -8.82
CA ASP A 274 2.13 -18.26 -8.95
C ASP A 274 3.09 -17.28 -8.25
N ILE A 275 3.57 -17.62 -7.05
CA ILE A 275 4.51 -16.80 -6.28
C ILE A 275 5.89 -16.75 -6.96
N MET A 276 6.37 -17.92 -7.39
CA MET A 276 7.68 -18.02 -8.05
C MET A 276 7.66 -17.33 -9.42
N TYR A 277 6.58 -17.47 -10.19
CA TYR A 277 6.42 -16.78 -11.48
C TYR A 277 6.49 -15.27 -11.28
N ALA A 278 5.68 -14.74 -10.36
CA ALA A 278 5.61 -13.30 -10.11
C ALA A 278 6.97 -12.72 -9.68
N THR A 279 7.67 -13.44 -8.81
CA THR A 279 9.02 -13.06 -8.39
C THR A 279 10.01 -13.10 -9.57
N ALA A 280 9.97 -14.12 -10.42
CA ALA A 280 10.85 -14.18 -11.59
C ALA A 280 10.54 -13.09 -12.62
N PHE A 281 9.26 -12.78 -12.83
CA PHE A 281 8.79 -11.76 -13.76
C PHE A 281 9.40 -10.39 -13.44
N THR A 282 9.49 -10.02 -12.15
CA THR A 282 10.07 -8.73 -11.77
C THR A 282 11.56 -8.62 -12.13
N TYR A 283 12.33 -9.72 -12.01
CA TYR A 283 13.73 -9.74 -12.43
C TYR A 283 13.87 -9.77 -13.95
N GLU A 284 13.02 -10.51 -14.66
CA GLU A 284 13.04 -10.59 -16.12
C GLU A 284 12.82 -9.21 -16.74
N TRP A 285 11.68 -8.57 -16.43
CA TRP A 285 11.25 -7.35 -17.10
C TRP A 285 11.97 -6.06 -16.64
N ALA A 286 12.66 -6.11 -15.51
CA ALA A 286 13.44 -4.97 -15.01
C ALA A 286 14.91 -4.97 -15.47
N ASN A 287 15.40 -6.06 -16.09
CA ASN A 287 16.81 -6.18 -16.48
C ASN A 287 16.94 -6.26 -18.00
N LYS A 288 17.80 -5.41 -18.56
CA LYS A 288 18.16 -5.49 -19.97
C LYS A 288 19.34 -6.46 -20.12
N ASP A 289 19.06 -7.73 -20.41
CA ASP A 289 20.09 -8.78 -20.45
C ASP A 289 20.94 -8.74 -21.73
N SER A 290 20.45 -8.10 -22.80
CA SER A 290 21.17 -7.88 -24.06
C SER A 290 20.63 -6.64 -24.82
N GLU A 291 21.32 -6.19 -25.87
CA GLU A 291 20.89 -5.01 -26.64
C GLU A 291 19.52 -5.20 -27.30
N ASP A 292 19.24 -6.41 -27.80
CA ASP A 292 17.99 -6.82 -28.48
C ASP A 292 16.98 -7.50 -27.54
N ASP A 293 17.12 -7.31 -26.24
CA ASP A 293 16.25 -7.94 -25.25
C ASP A 293 14.81 -7.43 -25.36
N LYS A 294 13.89 -8.33 -25.73
CA LYS A 294 12.46 -8.04 -25.89
C LYS A 294 11.68 -8.18 -24.59
N TYR A 295 12.31 -8.68 -23.53
CA TYR A 295 11.71 -8.87 -22.21
C TYR A 295 12.22 -7.81 -21.23
N TYR A 296 12.32 -6.57 -21.71
CA TYR A 296 12.72 -5.41 -20.92
C TYR A 296 11.76 -4.26 -21.19
N ASP A 297 11.28 -3.61 -20.13
CA ASP A 297 10.52 -2.35 -20.22
C ASP A 297 11.20 -1.29 -19.35
N ALA A 298 11.52 -0.13 -19.94
CA ALA A 298 12.30 0.90 -19.26
C ALA A 298 11.54 1.58 -18.12
N ALA A 299 10.23 1.81 -18.26
CA ALA A 299 9.44 2.43 -17.20
C ALA A 299 9.26 1.46 -16.03
N TYR A 300 9.01 0.18 -16.33
CA TYR A 300 9.00 -0.90 -15.37
C TYR A 300 10.33 -1.03 -14.62
N ALA A 301 11.45 -1.07 -15.34
CA ALA A 301 12.79 -1.14 -14.78
C ALA A 301 13.08 0.03 -13.82
N SER A 302 12.68 1.26 -14.19
CA SER A 302 12.89 2.45 -13.36
C SER A 302 12.26 2.36 -11.97
N GLN A 303 11.18 1.58 -11.82
CA GLN A 303 10.51 1.36 -10.53
C GLN A 303 11.05 0.15 -9.78
N TYR A 304 11.39 -0.94 -10.48
CA TYR A 304 11.75 -2.20 -9.83
C TYR A 304 13.24 -2.39 -9.57
N GLN A 305 14.14 -1.86 -10.41
CA GLN A 305 15.58 -2.12 -10.29
C GLN A 305 16.15 -1.74 -8.92
N ALA A 306 15.73 -0.61 -8.35
CA ALA A 306 16.14 -0.18 -7.02
C ALA A 306 15.51 -1.01 -5.88
N TYR A 307 14.40 -1.69 -6.13
CA TYR A 307 13.70 -2.51 -5.16
C TYR A 307 14.21 -3.97 -5.13
N LEU A 308 14.63 -4.52 -6.27
CA LEU A 308 15.10 -5.91 -6.36
C LEU A 308 16.27 -6.24 -5.40
N PRO A 309 17.25 -5.36 -5.12
CA PRO A 309 18.33 -5.60 -4.16
C PRO A 309 17.88 -5.69 -2.70
N VAL A 310 16.66 -5.21 -2.38
CA VAL A 310 16.07 -5.36 -1.04
C VAL A 310 15.89 -6.84 -0.72
N SER A 311 15.53 -7.67 -1.71
CA SER A 311 15.50 -9.12 -1.54
C SER A 311 16.92 -9.69 -1.56
N LYS A 312 17.29 -10.41 -0.50
CA LYS A 312 18.54 -11.18 -0.42
C LYS A 312 18.34 -12.67 -0.72
N GLY A 313 17.12 -13.07 -1.03
CA GLY A 313 16.76 -14.42 -1.43
C GLY A 313 15.69 -15.06 -0.57
N THR A 314 15.11 -16.12 -1.11
CA THR A 314 14.01 -16.86 -0.50
C THR A 314 14.31 -18.35 -0.45
N VAL A 315 14.00 -19.00 0.67
CA VAL A 315 13.98 -20.45 0.81
C VAL A 315 12.53 -20.92 0.75
N LEU A 316 12.21 -21.82 -0.19
CA LEU A 316 10.98 -22.62 -0.14
C LEU A 316 11.24 -23.84 0.75
N ASN A 317 10.64 -23.85 1.94
CA ASN A 317 10.82 -24.92 2.91
C ASN A 317 10.10 -26.20 2.47
N LYS A 318 10.53 -27.36 2.99
CA LYS A 318 9.95 -28.67 2.64
C LYS A 318 8.46 -28.79 2.96
N ASP A 319 7.96 -28.02 3.92
CA ASP A 319 6.55 -27.99 4.32
C ASP A 319 5.70 -27.02 3.49
N GLY A 320 6.29 -26.38 2.47
CA GLY A 320 5.61 -25.40 1.61
C GLY A 320 5.54 -23.98 2.20
N SER A 321 6.12 -23.74 3.39
CA SER A 321 6.32 -22.38 3.90
C SER A 321 7.53 -21.70 3.22
N PHE A 322 7.64 -20.39 3.38
CA PHE A 322 8.75 -19.59 2.87
C PHE A 322 9.56 -18.99 4.02
N THR A 323 10.86 -18.87 3.81
CA THR A 323 11.75 -18.04 4.63
C THR A 323 12.38 -17.00 3.73
N THR A 324 12.13 -15.71 3.99
CA THR A 324 12.64 -14.60 3.19
C THR A 324 13.72 -13.83 3.95
N TYR A 325 14.73 -13.36 3.21
CA TYR A 325 15.83 -12.53 3.72
C TYR A 325 15.82 -11.22 2.94
N PHE A 326 15.82 -10.09 3.65
CA PHE A 326 15.64 -8.78 3.01
C PHE A 326 16.22 -7.62 3.81
N ASP A 327 16.58 -6.55 3.10
CA ASP A 327 17.18 -5.32 3.65
C ASP A 327 16.13 -4.26 3.92
N PHE A 328 15.34 -4.48 4.98
CA PHE A 328 14.42 -3.48 5.51
C PHE A 328 14.36 -3.57 7.03
N ASN A 329 14.38 -2.42 7.70
CA ASN A 329 14.31 -2.30 9.15
C ASN A 329 13.24 -1.29 9.57
N TRP A 330 12.47 -1.65 10.59
CA TRP A 330 11.46 -0.78 11.19
C TRP A 330 11.37 -1.06 12.71
N PRO A 331 12.29 -0.51 13.52
CA PRO A 331 12.51 -0.91 14.92
C PRO A 331 11.31 -0.62 15.84
N MET A 332 10.38 0.23 15.41
CA MET A 332 9.14 0.56 16.13
C MET A 332 7.96 -0.35 15.79
N ASP A 333 8.00 -1.12 14.68
CA ASP A 333 6.88 -1.97 14.26
C ASP A 333 7.33 -3.20 13.46
N LEU A 334 7.32 -4.36 14.12
CA LEU A 334 7.66 -5.64 13.50
C LEU A 334 6.63 -6.11 12.47
N ASP A 335 5.36 -5.67 12.55
CA ASP A 335 4.37 -6.03 11.53
C ASP A 335 4.72 -5.37 10.20
N ARG A 336 5.24 -4.14 10.22
CA ARG A 336 5.76 -3.45 9.03
C ARG A 336 6.99 -4.16 8.45
N VAL A 337 7.90 -4.63 9.30
CA VAL A 337 9.04 -5.45 8.86
C VAL A 337 8.55 -6.75 8.20
N ALA A 338 7.59 -7.45 8.84
CA ALA A 338 7.05 -8.69 8.30
C ALA A 338 6.31 -8.49 6.97
N ALA A 339 5.55 -7.40 6.84
CA ALA A 339 4.83 -7.06 5.61
C ALA A 339 5.75 -6.83 4.42
N THR A 340 6.89 -6.14 4.61
CA THR A 340 7.91 -5.98 3.57
C THR A 340 8.51 -7.31 3.13
N GLY A 341 8.68 -8.26 4.05
CA GLY A 341 9.21 -9.59 3.78
C GLY A 341 8.20 -10.59 3.19
N ALA A 342 6.93 -10.22 3.02
CA ALA A 342 5.87 -11.17 2.68
C ALA A 342 5.91 -11.61 1.21
N VAL A 343 5.78 -12.91 0.95
CA VAL A 343 5.70 -13.45 -0.42
C VAL A 343 4.39 -13.08 -1.09
N SER A 344 4.41 -12.85 -2.41
CA SER A 344 3.24 -12.39 -3.18
C SER A 344 3.23 -12.96 -4.60
N PRO A 345 2.06 -13.30 -5.17
CA PRO A 345 1.91 -13.61 -6.59
C PRO A 345 1.81 -12.37 -7.48
N LYS A 346 2.08 -11.16 -6.96
CA LYS A 346 2.02 -9.91 -7.72
C LYS A 346 3.28 -9.70 -8.55
N ALA A 347 3.11 -9.65 -9.87
CA ALA A 347 4.22 -9.59 -10.82
C ALA A 347 4.53 -8.18 -11.34
N GLY A 348 3.65 -7.19 -11.16
CA GLY A 348 3.81 -5.87 -11.74
C GLY A 348 2.82 -4.82 -11.20
N ASN A 349 2.79 -3.65 -11.81
CA ASN A 349 2.00 -2.47 -11.43
C ASN A 349 2.24 -2.06 -9.95
N PRO A 350 3.44 -1.53 -9.65
CA PRO A 350 3.85 -1.20 -8.28
C PRO A 350 2.96 -0.09 -7.71
N GLY A 351 2.78 -0.07 -6.39
CA GLY A 351 1.98 0.97 -5.72
C GLY A 351 0.45 0.86 -5.86
N ARG A 352 -0.10 -0.04 -6.69
CA ARG A 352 -1.55 -0.31 -6.76
C ARG A 352 -1.92 -1.67 -6.21
N GLN A 353 -3.15 -1.85 -5.74
CA GLN A 353 -3.66 -3.16 -5.33
C GLN A 353 -4.27 -3.89 -6.53
N THR A 354 -3.39 -4.25 -7.48
CA THR A 354 -3.70 -4.98 -8.72
C THR A 354 -2.93 -6.30 -8.75
N LEU A 355 -3.56 -7.34 -9.27
CA LEU A 355 -2.99 -8.68 -9.35
C LEU A 355 -3.79 -9.50 -10.39
N VAL A 356 -3.09 -10.30 -11.19
CA VAL A 356 -3.73 -11.35 -12.00
C VAL A 356 -2.97 -12.67 -11.88
N SER A 357 -3.60 -13.76 -12.31
CA SER A 357 -2.98 -15.09 -12.39
C SER A 357 -1.78 -15.11 -13.34
N TRP A 358 -0.78 -15.96 -13.08
CA TRP A 358 0.46 -16.01 -13.89
C TRP A 358 0.19 -16.27 -15.38
N GLU A 359 -0.85 -17.01 -15.75
CA GLU A 359 -1.18 -17.26 -17.15
C GLU A 359 -1.58 -15.99 -17.91
N ILE A 360 -2.16 -15.00 -17.22
CA ILE A 360 -2.50 -13.70 -17.81
C ILE A 360 -1.24 -12.84 -17.92
N TYR A 361 -0.41 -12.80 -16.87
CA TYR A 361 0.88 -12.12 -16.95
C TYR A 361 1.75 -12.66 -18.09
N GLU A 362 1.79 -13.98 -18.29
CA GLU A 362 2.54 -14.61 -19.36
C GLU A 362 1.98 -14.29 -20.75
N ALA A 363 0.66 -14.32 -20.90
CA ALA A 363 0.04 -13.93 -22.17
C ALA A 363 0.34 -12.47 -22.52
N LEU A 364 0.26 -11.57 -21.53
CA LEU A 364 0.62 -10.16 -21.67
C LEU A 364 2.09 -9.97 -22.06
N ALA A 365 3.02 -10.60 -21.34
CA ALA A 365 4.45 -10.58 -21.66
C ALA A 365 4.72 -11.05 -23.10
N LYS A 366 4.06 -12.13 -23.53
CA LYS A 366 4.28 -12.72 -24.85
C LYS A 366 3.68 -11.90 -25.99
N ILE A 367 2.54 -11.22 -25.80
CA ILE A 367 2.01 -10.33 -26.84
C ILE A 367 2.84 -9.04 -26.99
N VAL A 368 3.46 -8.57 -25.90
CA VAL A 368 4.40 -7.43 -25.94
C VAL A 368 5.72 -7.85 -26.61
N ALA A 369 6.36 -8.92 -26.14
CA ALA A 369 7.68 -9.33 -26.61
C ALA A 369 7.68 -9.98 -28.01
N GLU A 370 6.65 -10.76 -28.35
CA GLU A 370 6.62 -11.56 -29.58
C GLU A 370 5.59 -11.04 -30.60
N GLY A 371 4.73 -10.11 -30.21
CA GLY A 371 3.65 -9.57 -31.02
C GLY A 371 2.32 -10.32 -30.85
N ALA A 372 1.24 -9.63 -31.20
CA ALA A 372 -0.12 -10.10 -31.09
C ALA A 372 -0.69 -10.62 -32.42
N LYS A 373 -1.68 -11.51 -32.35
CA LYS A 373 -2.34 -12.08 -33.53
C LYS A 373 -3.05 -11.02 -34.39
N SER A 374 -3.58 -9.97 -33.78
CA SER A 374 -4.19 -8.85 -34.50
C SER A 374 -3.18 -7.95 -35.23
N GLY A 375 -1.88 -8.14 -35.02
CA GLY A 375 -0.83 -7.24 -35.50
C GLY A 375 -0.69 -5.95 -34.68
N THR A 376 -1.45 -5.80 -33.59
CA THR A 376 -1.29 -4.67 -32.67
C THR A 376 0.04 -4.76 -31.94
N GLN A 377 0.76 -3.65 -31.90
CA GLN A 377 1.97 -3.52 -31.09
C GLN A 377 1.57 -3.05 -29.69
N TYR A 378 1.84 -3.90 -28.70
CA TYR A 378 1.50 -3.63 -27.31
C TYR A 378 2.72 -3.23 -26.49
N SER A 379 2.52 -2.45 -25.43
CA SER A 379 3.52 -2.02 -24.46
C SER A 379 2.96 -2.11 -23.02
N PHE A 380 3.84 -2.18 -22.02
CA PHE A 380 3.49 -2.00 -20.60
C PHE A 380 3.56 -0.54 -20.14
N SER A 381 3.92 0.35 -21.04
CA SER A 381 4.07 1.77 -20.76
C SER A 381 3.22 2.56 -21.73
N ASN A 382 2.78 3.74 -21.30
CA ASN A 382 2.12 4.68 -22.20
C ASN A 382 3.15 5.20 -23.22
N ASP A 383 3.11 4.63 -24.41
CA ASP A 383 3.95 5.02 -25.54
C ASP A 383 3.04 5.55 -26.67
N PRO A 384 3.22 6.79 -27.16
CA PRO A 384 2.42 7.34 -28.26
C PRO A 384 2.42 6.50 -29.54
N SER A 385 3.41 5.63 -29.73
CA SER A 385 3.60 4.77 -30.89
C SER A 385 3.04 3.35 -30.72
N MET A 386 2.69 2.95 -29.49
CA MET A 386 2.19 1.61 -29.18
C MET A 386 0.87 1.67 -28.40
N THR A 387 0.19 0.54 -28.29
CA THR A 387 -1.02 0.43 -27.47
C THR A 387 -0.64 -0.14 -26.10
N GLU A 388 -0.92 0.57 -25.02
CA GLU A 388 -0.77 -0.01 -23.67
C GLU A 388 -1.69 -1.24 -23.52
N VAL A 389 -1.21 -2.29 -22.87
CA VAL A 389 -2.04 -3.49 -22.64
C VAL A 389 -3.24 -3.16 -21.74
N ASP A 390 -4.38 -3.79 -22.01
CA ASP A 390 -5.60 -3.51 -21.27
C ASP A 390 -6.46 -4.79 -21.19
N VAL A 391 -6.63 -5.29 -19.96
CA VAL A 391 -7.34 -6.56 -19.72
C VAL A 391 -8.88 -6.45 -19.79
N ILE A 392 -9.43 -5.27 -20.07
CA ILE A 392 -10.85 -5.07 -20.38
C ILE A 392 -11.10 -4.60 -21.82
N ASN A 393 -10.08 -4.09 -22.51
CA ASN A 393 -10.20 -3.70 -23.91
C ASN A 393 -10.46 -4.92 -24.80
N THR A 394 -11.58 -4.90 -25.55
CA THR A 394 -12.04 -6.07 -26.31
C THR A 394 -11.02 -6.58 -27.34
N LYS A 395 -10.21 -5.69 -27.93
CA LYS A 395 -9.18 -6.08 -28.91
C LYS A 395 -7.99 -6.74 -28.21
N CYS A 396 -7.50 -6.14 -27.12
CA CYS A 396 -6.42 -6.70 -26.32
C CYS A 396 -6.82 -8.03 -25.68
N VAL A 397 -8.03 -8.14 -25.11
CA VAL A 397 -8.58 -9.39 -24.56
C VAL A 397 -8.66 -10.50 -25.60
N ALA A 398 -9.00 -10.19 -26.85
CA ALA A 398 -9.00 -11.17 -27.94
C ALA A 398 -7.58 -11.66 -28.28
N ASP A 399 -6.58 -10.78 -28.23
CA ASP A 399 -5.17 -11.14 -28.44
C ASP A 399 -4.60 -11.95 -27.27
N ILE A 400 -4.94 -11.60 -26.02
CA ILE A 400 -4.63 -12.39 -24.82
C ILE A 400 -5.20 -13.81 -24.98
N LYS A 401 -6.48 -13.92 -25.35
CA LYS A 401 -7.13 -15.22 -25.58
C LYS A 401 -6.43 -16.02 -26.67
N ALA A 402 -6.06 -15.39 -27.79
CA ALA A 402 -5.33 -16.05 -28.85
C ALA A 402 -3.98 -16.60 -28.38
N LYS A 403 -3.22 -15.81 -27.60
CA LYS A 403 -1.95 -16.26 -27.04
C LYS A 403 -2.12 -17.42 -26.05
N LEU A 404 -3.17 -17.41 -25.22
CA LEU A 404 -3.51 -18.54 -24.36
C LEU A 404 -3.83 -19.81 -25.17
N GLN A 405 -4.49 -19.69 -26.33
CA GLN A 405 -4.75 -20.83 -27.23
C GLN A 405 -3.45 -21.39 -27.83
N ASP A 406 -2.50 -20.53 -28.19
CA ASP A 406 -1.18 -20.95 -28.66
C ASP A 406 -0.44 -21.73 -27.55
N PHE A 407 -0.51 -21.26 -26.30
CA PHE A 407 0.08 -21.98 -25.17
C PHE A 407 -0.56 -23.37 -24.95
N VAL A 408 -1.89 -23.49 -25.11
CA VAL A 408 -2.58 -24.79 -25.04
C VAL A 408 -2.06 -25.73 -26.13
N ALA A 409 -1.98 -25.27 -27.37
CA ALA A 409 -1.52 -26.07 -28.50
C ALA A 409 -0.06 -26.53 -28.33
N ALA A 410 0.79 -25.65 -27.80
CA ALA A 410 2.20 -25.93 -27.53
C ALA A 410 2.45 -26.70 -26.22
N LYS A 411 1.44 -26.87 -25.36
CA LYS A 411 1.60 -27.31 -23.96
C LYS A 411 2.71 -26.53 -23.24
N TYR A 412 2.70 -25.21 -23.46
CA TYR A 412 3.75 -24.31 -23.01
C TYR A 412 3.80 -24.23 -21.47
N VAL A 413 5.01 -24.15 -20.92
CA VAL A 413 5.27 -23.87 -19.50
C VAL A 413 6.43 -22.87 -19.44
N PRO A 414 6.28 -21.70 -18.77
CA PRO A 414 7.38 -20.76 -18.61
C PRO A 414 8.56 -21.38 -17.87
N ASP A 415 9.78 -21.13 -18.36
CA ASP A 415 11.01 -21.75 -17.85
C ASP A 415 11.19 -21.53 -16.35
N CYS A 416 10.86 -20.33 -15.88
CA CYS A 416 11.01 -19.93 -14.49
C CYS A 416 10.16 -20.76 -13.52
N ILE A 417 9.13 -21.49 -13.97
CA ILE A 417 8.22 -22.26 -13.09
C ILE A 417 8.08 -23.74 -13.43
N LYS A 418 8.87 -24.27 -14.37
CA LYS A 418 8.85 -25.70 -14.75
C LYS A 418 9.03 -26.68 -13.59
N GLN A 419 9.62 -26.22 -12.48
CA GLN A 419 9.82 -27.04 -11.27
C GLN A 419 8.55 -27.20 -10.43
N TRP A 420 7.56 -26.32 -10.59
CA TRP A 420 6.36 -26.26 -9.74
C TRP A 420 5.05 -26.49 -10.50
N ILE A 421 5.10 -26.63 -11.83
CA ILE A 421 3.92 -26.90 -12.64
C ILE A 421 4.25 -27.83 -13.81
N THR A 422 3.35 -28.79 -14.05
CA THR A 422 3.42 -29.69 -15.21
C THR A 422 2.75 -29.07 -16.45
N PRO A 423 3.10 -29.51 -17.67
CA PRO A 423 2.41 -29.08 -18.89
C PRO A 423 0.89 -29.29 -18.84
N GLU A 424 0.43 -30.42 -18.27
CA GLU A 424 -0.99 -30.72 -18.13
C GLU A 424 -1.71 -29.72 -17.21
N GLN A 425 -1.07 -29.36 -16.08
CA GLN A 425 -1.60 -28.34 -15.17
C GLN A 425 -1.61 -26.96 -15.83
N ALA A 426 -0.56 -26.59 -16.56
CA ALA A 426 -0.52 -25.31 -17.30
C ALA A 426 -1.64 -25.23 -18.33
N VAL A 427 -1.83 -26.29 -19.14
CA VAL A 427 -2.92 -26.38 -20.12
C VAL A 427 -4.30 -26.27 -19.46
N ALA A 428 -4.50 -26.90 -18.29
CA ALA A 428 -5.76 -26.77 -17.56
C ALA A 428 -6.02 -25.32 -17.13
N ARG A 429 -4.98 -24.58 -16.71
CA ARG A 429 -5.08 -23.17 -16.35
C ARG A 429 -5.39 -22.27 -17.54
N TYR A 430 -4.69 -22.44 -18.66
CA TYR A 430 -4.97 -21.69 -19.89
C TYR A 430 -6.40 -21.90 -20.38
N ASN A 431 -6.90 -23.14 -20.37
CA ASN A 431 -8.29 -23.43 -20.74
C ASN A 431 -9.30 -22.77 -19.78
N ALA A 432 -8.99 -22.70 -18.48
CA ALA A 432 -9.83 -22.01 -17.51
C ALA A 432 -9.84 -20.49 -17.72
N ALA A 433 -8.70 -19.88 -18.05
CA ALA A 433 -8.60 -18.47 -18.39
C ALA A 433 -9.35 -18.14 -19.69
N ILE A 434 -9.21 -18.98 -20.73
CA ILE A 434 -9.98 -18.86 -21.98
C ILE A 434 -11.49 -18.91 -21.69
N LYS A 435 -11.94 -19.88 -20.88
CA LYS A 435 -13.35 -20.01 -20.48
C LYS A 435 -13.83 -18.78 -19.71
N PHE A 436 -13.01 -18.23 -18.83
CA PHE A 436 -13.33 -17.01 -18.08
C PHE A 436 -13.54 -15.82 -19.04
N ILE A 437 -12.62 -15.62 -19.98
CA ILE A 437 -12.73 -14.59 -21.02
C ILE A 437 -14.01 -14.79 -21.86
N ASP A 438 -14.30 -16.02 -22.27
CA ASP A 438 -15.50 -16.33 -23.05
C ASP A 438 -16.81 -16.08 -22.29
N THR A 439 -16.78 -16.19 -20.96
CA THR A 439 -17.95 -16.01 -20.12
C THR A 439 -18.18 -14.54 -19.76
N TYR A 440 -17.11 -13.82 -19.42
CA TYR A 440 -17.21 -12.48 -18.81
C TYR A 440 -16.62 -11.34 -19.65
N GLY A 441 -16.01 -11.66 -20.80
CA GLY A 441 -15.52 -10.68 -21.77
C GLY A 441 -14.29 -9.87 -21.33
N ASN A 442 -13.63 -10.26 -20.23
CA ASN A 442 -12.44 -9.60 -19.71
C ASN A 442 -11.40 -10.63 -19.25
N ALA A 443 -10.14 -10.20 -19.12
CA ALA A 443 -9.01 -11.00 -18.70
C ALA A 443 -8.51 -10.67 -17.28
N TYR A 444 -9.28 -9.91 -16.48
CA TYR A 444 -8.93 -9.58 -15.09
C TYR A 444 -9.22 -10.76 -14.15
N ILE A 445 -8.34 -11.77 -14.16
CA ILE A 445 -8.46 -12.97 -13.32
C ILE A 445 -7.64 -12.76 -12.04
N SER A 446 -8.28 -12.28 -10.97
CA SER A 446 -7.64 -11.99 -9.68
C SER A 446 -8.07 -12.98 -8.58
N ASN A 447 -7.81 -12.66 -7.31
CA ASN A 447 -7.93 -13.56 -6.15
C ASN A 447 -8.84 -13.02 -5.04
N GLY A 448 -9.53 -11.90 -5.24
CA GLY A 448 -10.36 -11.26 -4.22
C GLY A 448 -11.80 -11.78 -4.12
N PRO A 449 -12.61 -11.20 -3.21
CA PRO A 449 -13.96 -11.66 -2.89
C PRO A 449 -14.98 -11.38 -3.99
N PHE A 450 -14.65 -10.52 -4.94
CA PHE A 450 -15.47 -10.25 -6.11
C PHE A 450 -14.64 -10.40 -7.39
N PHE A 451 -15.31 -10.71 -8.49
CA PHE A 451 -14.71 -10.72 -9.83
C PHE A 451 -15.55 -9.87 -10.78
N LEU A 452 -14.95 -9.38 -11.86
CA LEU A 452 -15.65 -8.64 -12.91
C LEU A 452 -16.57 -9.59 -13.71
N SER A 453 -17.87 -9.53 -13.46
CA SER A 453 -18.86 -10.32 -14.20
C SER A 453 -19.40 -9.61 -15.44
N LYS A 454 -19.34 -8.27 -15.48
CA LYS A 454 -19.76 -7.49 -16.64
C LYS A 454 -19.02 -6.15 -16.70
N VAL A 455 -18.61 -5.76 -17.91
CA VAL A 455 -18.14 -4.42 -18.26
C VAL A 455 -19.00 -3.90 -19.41
N ASP A 456 -19.60 -2.73 -19.24
CA ASP A 456 -20.47 -2.10 -20.22
C ASP A 456 -19.99 -0.67 -20.51
N PHE A 457 -19.22 -0.54 -21.58
CA PHE A 457 -18.63 0.73 -22.02
C PHE A 457 -19.67 1.75 -22.49
N ASN A 458 -20.84 1.29 -22.95
CA ASN A 458 -21.87 2.18 -23.49
C ASN A 458 -22.62 2.93 -22.37
N THR A 459 -22.86 2.23 -21.25
CA THR A 459 -23.61 2.79 -20.12
C THR A 459 -22.70 3.24 -18.96
N ASN A 460 -21.38 3.12 -19.12
CA ASN A 460 -20.40 3.32 -18.05
C ASN A 460 -20.79 2.53 -16.79
N TYR A 461 -20.92 1.21 -16.95
CA TYR A 461 -21.35 0.31 -15.88
C TYR A 461 -20.39 -0.87 -15.75
N VAL A 462 -20.09 -1.22 -14.50
CA VAL A 462 -19.37 -2.44 -14.15
C VAL A 462 -20.18 -3.22 -13.12
N GLU A 463 -20.21 -4.53 -13.29
CA GLU A 463 -20.78 -5.45 -12.32
C GLU A 463 -19.69 -6.33 -11.71
N LEU A 464 -19.69 -6.37 -10.37
CA LEU A 464 -18.86 -7.24 -9.58
C LEU A 464 -19.71 -8.34 -8.97
N SER A 465 -19.38 -9.60 -9.26
CA SER A 465 -20.05 -10.76 -8.68
C SER A 465 -19.22 -11.38 -7.57
N ALA A 466 -19.88 -11.79 -6.48
CA ALA A 466 -19.19 -12.40 -5.36
C ALA A 466 -18.60 -13.76 -5.74
N PHE A 467 -17.30 -13.92 -5.51
CA PHE A 467 -16.58 -15.17 -5.72
C PHE A 467 -16.81 -16.12 -4.56
N ARG A 468 -17.50 -17.24 -4.81
CA ARG A 468 -17.99 -18.13 -3.74
C ARG A 468 -16.93 -19.07 -3.16
N ASP A 469 -15.81 -19.24 -3.85
CA ASP A 469 -14.65 -19.99 -3.39
C ASP A 469 -13.63 -19.09 -2.63
N TYR A 470 -14.07 -17.93 -2.14
CA TYR A 470 -13.23 -17.01 -1.38
C TYR A 470 -12.89 -17.57 0.02
N PRO A 471 -11.61 -17.50 0.47
CA PRO A 471 -11.13 -18.07 1.74
C PRO A 471 -11.77 -17.51 3.02
N TYR A 472 -12.32 -16.29 2.99
CA TYR A 472 -12.89 -15.64 4.17
C TYR A 472 -14.40 -15.57 4.10
N LYS A 473 -15.05 -15.80 5.25
CA LYS A 473 -16.48 -15.53 5.39
C LYS A 473 -16.72 -14.02 5.40
N ALA A 474 -17.90 -13.61 4.93
CA ALA A 474 -18.28 -12.20 4.84
C ALA A 474 -18.25 -11.45 6.19
N ASP A 475 -18.39 -12.15 7.32
CA ASP A 475 -18.36 -11.58 8.67
C ASP A 475 -16.97 -11.58 9.32
N TYR A 476 -15.95 -12.14 8.68
CA TYR A 476 -14.60 -12.27 9.24
C TYR A 476 -13.95 -10.90 9.52
N PHE A 477 -13.79 -10.07 8.48
CA PHE A 477 -13.15 -8.76 8.60
C PHE A 477 -13.95 -7.75 9.42
N PRO A 478 -15.29 -7.66 9.29
CA PRO A 478 -16.10 -6.83 10.19
C PRO A 478 -15.90 -7.16 11.67
N LYS A 479 -15.68 -8.43 12.02
CA LYS A 479 -15.36 -8.84 13.39
C LYS A 479 -13.92 -8.52 13.77
N LEU A 480 -12.97 -8.77 12.86
CA LEU A 480 -11.53 -8.56 13.09
C LEU A 480 -11.20 -7.10 13.40
N PHE A 481 -11.76 -6.16 12.64
CA PHE A 481 -11.44 -4.74 12.78
C PHE A 481 -12.37 -3.98 13.75
N ARG A 482 -13.37 -4.66 14.31
CA ARG A 482 -14.27 -4.03 15.28
C ARG A 482 -13.46 -3.60 16.51
N THR A 483 -13.49 -2.31 16.80
CA THR A 483 -12.76 -1.74 17.93
C THR A 483 -13.53 -0.56 18.52
N THR A 484 -13.07 -0.06 19.65
CA THR A 484 -13.56 1.19 20.23
C THR A 484 -12.41 2.18 20.25
N ILE A 485 -12.63 3.35 19.64
CA ILE A 485 -11.67 4.45 19.60
C ILE A 485 -12.21 5.64 20.38
N THR A 486 -11.35 6.57 20.77
CA THR A 486 -11.80 7.85 21.29
C THR A 486 -12.10 8.84 20.17
N ARG A 487 -12.97 9.80 20.43
CA ARG A 487 -13.18 10.99 19.62
C ARG A 487 -13.23 12.21 20.54
N ILE A 488 -12.48 13.25 20.21
CA ILE A 488 -12.56 14.54 20.90
C ILE A 488 -13.76 15.28 20.29
N ASP A 489 -14.80 15.49 21.10
CA ASP A 489 -16.02 16.16 20.65
C ASP A 489 -15.94 17.68 20.81
N ASP A 490 -15.24 18.14 21.85
CA ASP A 490 -15.07 19.57 22.16
C ASP A 490 -13.84 19.80 23.06
N VAL A 491 -13.19 20.95 22.88
CA VAL A 491 -12.08 21.42 23.73
C VAL A 491 -12.36 22.87 24.11
N LYS A 492 -12.74 23.09 25.37
CA LYS A 492 -12.99 24.42 25.91
C LYS A 492 -11.74 24.95 26.58
N VAL A 493 -11.15 25.93 25.92
CA VAL A 493 -10.01 26.70 26.42
C VAL A 493 -10.52 28.02 26.99
N PRO A 494 -9.98 28.51 28.12
CA PRO A 494 -10.27 29.86 28.59
C PRO A 494 -9.97 30.89 27.49
N PRO A 495 -10.83 31.89 27.27
CA PRO A 495 -10.57 32.93 26.25
C PRO A 495 -9.23 33.61 26.46
N THR A 496 -8.84 33.76 27.73
CA THR A 496 -7.56 34.30 28.16
C THR A 496 -7.01 33.55 29.37
N ALA A 497 -5.69 33.35 29.42
CA ALA A 497 -4.98 32.80 30.57
C ALA A 497 -4.04 33.84 31.18
N ALA A 498 -4.24 34.15 32.46
CA ALA A 498 -3.36 35.03 33.20
C ALA A 498 -2.08 34.27 33.60
N ARG A 499 -0.93 34.94 33.51
CA ARG A 499 0.38 34.37 33.90
C ARG A 499 0.53 34.00 35.38
N ASN A 500 -0.42 34.38 36.24
CA ASN A 500 -0.39 34.15 37.68
C ASN A 500 -1.54 33.25 38.20
N ALA A 501 -2.33 32.65 37.31
CA ALA A 501 -3.44 31.77 37.67
C ALA A 501 -3.45 30.50 36.80
N ASP A 502 -3.93 29.40 37.35
CA ASP A 502 -4.04 28.14 36.60
C ASP A 502 -5.05 28.28 35.46
N ALA A 503 -4.71 27.72 34.29
CA ALA A 503 -5.63 27.60 33.17
C ALA A 503 -6.24 26.19 33.15
N LYS A 504 -7.58 26.10 33.17
CA LYS A 504 -8.32 24.84 33.11
C LYS A 504 -8.82 24.59 31.69
N ILE A 505 -8.51 23.43 31.14
CA ILE A 505 -8.92 23.01 29.81
C ILE A 505 -9.94 21.88 29.97
N ASP A 506 -11.21 22.14 29.64
CA ASP A 506 -12.28 21.15 29.70
C ASP A 506 -12.41 20.44 28.36
N ILE A 507 -12.37 19.11 28.38
CA ILE A 507 -12.29 18.28 27.17
C ILE A 507 -13.45 17.30 27.20
N GLN A 508 -14.25 17.29 26.13
CA GLN A 508 -15.31 16.30 25.93
C GLN A 508 -14.82 15.19 25.02
N VAL A 509 -14.94 13.94 25.48
CA VAL A 509 -14.46 12.76 24.77
C VAL A 509 -15.54 11.70 24.70
N SER A 510 -15.79 11.17 23.51
CA SER A 510 -16.63 10.01 23.27
C SER A 510 -15.81 8.74 23.04
N ALA A 511 -16.34 7.62 23.49
CA ALA A 511 -15.99 6.28 23.03
C ALA A 511 -16.84 5.94 21.80
N VAL A 512 -16.21 5.69 20.66
CA VAL A 512 -16.87 5.41 19.38
C VAL A 512 -16.60 3.97 18.99
N THR A 513 -17.66 3.17 18.83
CA THR A 513 -17.53 1.80 18.33
C THR A 513 -17.40 1.81 16.81
N TYR A 514 -16.23 1.41 16.31
CA TYR A 514 -15.96 1.24 14.89
C TYR A 514 -16.43 -0.16 14.41
N PRO A 515 -17.05 -0.29 13.22
CA PRO A 515 -17.39 0.76 12.27
C PRO A 515 -18.78 1.39 12.50
N ASP A 516 -19.55 0.96 13.51
CA ASP A 516 -20.95 1.39 13.72
C ASP A 516 -21.10 2.89 13.97
N ASP A 517 -20.02 3.57 14.36
CA ASP A 517 -19.97 5.01 14.67
C ASP A 517 -20.97 5.40 15.77
N THR A 518 -21.24 4.44 16.66
CA THR A 518 -22.07 4.69 17.84
C THR A 518 -21.19 5.30 18.92
N ALA A 519 -21.44 6.57 19.23
CA ALA A 519 -20.74 7.31 20.27
C ALA A 519 -21.44 7.19 21.62
N LYS A 520 -20.65 7.01 22.69
CA LYS A 520 -21.08 7.13 24.08
C LYS A 520 -20.04 7.94 24.84
N ALA A 521 -20.42 8.57 25.95
CA ALA A 521 -19.48 9.28 26.80
C ALA A 521 -18.31 8.35 27.24
N ALA A 522 -17.06 8.77 27.05
CA ALA A 522 -15.91 7.95 27.40
C ALA A 522 -15.82 7.73 28.92
N ASP A 523 -15.37 6.53 29.33
CA ASP A 523 -15.13 6.21 30.73
C ASP A 523 -13.73 6.64 31.18
N ASN A 524 -13.37 6.34 32.42
CA ASN A 524 -12.07 6.70 33.01
C ASN A 524 -10.89 5.90 32.45
N LYS A 525 -11.09 5.01 31.48
CA LYS A 525 -9.99 4.29 30.81
C LYS A 525 -9.39 5.09 29.67
N ALA A 526 -10.10 6.08 29.13
CA ALA A 526 -9.52 6.99 28.15
C ALA A 526 -8.42 7.83 28.82
N LYS A 527 -7.24 7.81 28.22
CA LYS A 527 -6.12 8.70 28.55
C LYS A 527 -6.28 9.94 27.70
N VAL A 528 -6.26 11.10 28.35
CA VAL A 528 -6.39 12.39 27.69
C VAL A 528 -5.22 13.27 28.12
N THR A 529 -4.53 13.86 27.15
CA THR A 529 -3.37 14.72 27.38
C THR A 529 -3.53 16.04 26.62
N VAL A 530 -2.87 17.08 27.12
CA VAL A 530 -2.74 18.38 26.47
C VAL A 530 -1.27 18.73 26.42
N SER A 531 -0.70 18.82 25.22
CA SER A 531 0.64 19.37 24.99
C SER A 531 0.55 20.87 24.74
N LEU A 532 1.30 21.66 25.51
CA LEU A 532 1.55 23.07 25.22
C LEU A 532 2.83 23.18 24.38
N ILE A 533 2.72 23.71 23.17
CA ILE A 533 3.85 23.98 22.28
C ILE A 533 4.38 25.39 22.58
N LYS A 534 5.66 25.50 22.92
CA LYS A 534 6.32 26.78 23.26
C LYS A 534 6.99 27.41 22.03
N ASP A 535 7.38 28.67 22.18
CA ASP A 535 8.03 29.46 21.12
C ASP A 535 9.38 28.88 20.65
N ASP A 536 10.03 28.06 21.48
CA ASP A 536 11.27 27.35 21.16
C ASP A 536 11.03 25.94 20.59
N ASN A 537 9.79 25.62 20.22
CA ASN A 537 9.31 24.30 19.79
C ASN A 537 9.46 23.19 20.83
N THR A 538 9.79 23.50 22.09
CA THR A 538 9.70 22.51 23.16
C THR A 538 8.25 22.36 23.62
N GLU A 539 7.93 21.17 24.12
CA GLU A 539 6.57 20.85 24.56
C GLU A 539 6.51 20.65 26.07
N THR A 540 5.35 20.90 26.67
CA THR A 540 5.05 20.48 28.05
C THR A 540 3.71 19.76 28.07
N LEU A 541 3.73 18.53 28.57
CA LEU A 541 2.60 17.60 28.55
C LEU A 541 1.84 17.64 29.87
N TYR A 542 0.52 17.85 29.80
CA TYR A 542 -0.39 17.83 30.93
C TYR A 542 -1.37 16.66 30.79
N THR A 543 -1.47 15.80 31.81
CA THR A 543 -2.48 14.74 31.83
C THR A 543 -3.79 15.28 32.35
N ALA A 544 -4.87 15.11 31.58
CA ALA A 544 -6.21 15.49 32.01
C ALA A 544 -6.80 14.47 32.99
N LYS A 545 -7.43 14.97 34.05
CA LYS A 545 -8.12 14.14 35.04
C LYS A 545 -9.53 13.82 34.55
N TYR A 546 -9.95 12.57 34.70
CA TYR A 546 -11.34 12.18 34.53
C TYR A 546 -12.21 12.89 35.58
N VAL A 547 -13.23 13.62 35.13
CA VAL A 547 -14.18 14.33 36.02
C VAL A 547 -15.45 13.51 36.16
N LYS A 548 -16.03 13.12 35.02
CA LYS A 548 -17.22 12.26 34.89
C LYS A 548 -17.26 11.68 33.49
N ALA A 549 -18.22 10.81 33.20
CA ALA A 549 -18.34 10.19 31.88
C ALA A 549 -18.33 11.25 30.77
N GLY A 550 -17.39 11.11 29.84
CA GLY A 550 -17.16 11.98 28.71
C GLY A 550 -16.48 13.31 29.01
N THR A 551 -16.16 13.63 30.26
CA THR A 551 -15.54 14.92 30.64
C THR A 551 -14.20 14.72 31.33
N PHE A 552 -13.17 15.34 30.76
CA PHE A 552 -11.82 15.39 31.29
C PHE A 552 -11.39 16.83 31.49
N GLN A 553 -10.51 17.09 32.46
CA GLN A 553 -9.95 18.43 32.69
C GLN A 553 -8.44 18.36 32.85
N ALA A 554 -7.72 19.07 31.98
CA ALA A 554 -6.30 19.35 32.18
C ALA A 554 -6.13 20.71 32.86
N VAL A 555 -5.07 20.84 33.65
CA VAL A 555 -4.71 22.10 34.32
C VAL A 555 -3.29 22.45 33.93
N ILE A 556 -3.12 23.61 33.29
CA ILE A 556 -1.82 24.22 33.05
C ILE A 556 -1.55 25.14 34.24
N PRO A 557 -0.54 24.84 35.07
CA PRO A 557 -0.33 25.55 36.32
C PRO A 557 0.19 26.96 36.06
N ALA A 558 -0.15 27.89 36.96
CA ALA A 558 0.31 29.28 36.93
C ALA A 558 1.84 29.40 36.80
N LYS A 559 2.60 28.46 37.40
CA LYS A 559 4.07 28.41 37.31
C LYS A 559 4.54 28.32 35.86
N ASP A 560 3.89 27.48 35.05
CA ASP A 560 4.30 27.24 33.67
C ASP A 560 3.86 28.41 32.79
N LEU A 561 2.64 28.92 32.98
CA LEU A 561 2.15 30.12 32.30
C LEU A 561 2.99 31.36 32.62
N GLY A 562 3.44 31.51 33.86
CA GLY A 562 4.31 32.59 34.31
C GLY A 562 5.65 32.63 33.59
N ALA A 563 6.15 31.47 33.12
CA ALA A 563 7.38 31.36 32.35
C ALA A 563 7.22 31.73 30.87
N LEU A 564 5.99 31.76 30.37
CA LEU A 564 5.69 32.14 28.99
C LEU A 564 5.69 33.67 28.83
N LYS A 565 5.92 34.13 27.59
CA LYS A 565 5.67 35.51 27.20
C LYS A 565 4.18 35.68 26.93
N SER A 566 3.69 36.92 26.92
CA SER A 566 2.34 37.17 26.45
C SER A 566 2.27 36.87 24.95
N GLY A 567 1.26 36.14 24.51
CA GLY A 567 1.19 35.61 23.15
C GLY A 567 0.16 34.50 22.98
N SER A 568 0.05 33.98 21.75
CA SER A 568 -0.81 32.85 21.41
C SER A 568 0.03 31.59 21.32
N TYR A 569 -0.33 30.56 22.09
CA TYR A 569 0.35 29.27 22.12
C TYR A 569 -0.57 28.18 21.57
N THR A 570 0.01 27.18 20.90
CA THR A 570 -0.74 26.02 20.41
C THR A 570 -0.89 24.99 21.54
N LEU A 571 -2.12 24.52 21.73
CA LEU A 571 -2.41 23.34 22.53
C LEU A 571 -2.76 22.18 21.60
N VAL A 572 -2.15 21.02 21.81
CA VAL A 572 -2.49 19.78 21.12
C VAL A 572 -3.14 18.84 22.12
N VAL A 573 -4.43 18.59 21.97
CA VAL A 573 -5.17 17.63 22.79
C VAL A 573 -5.13 16.27 22.12
N GLN A 574 -4.80 15.24 22.89
CA GLN A 574 -4.84 13.85 22.43
C GLN A 574 -5.73 13.03 23.35
N SER A 575 -6.47 12.08 22.78
CA SER A 575 -7.23 11.08 23.55
C SER A 575 -7.04 9.69 22.96
N VAL A 576 -6.94 8.67 23.81
CA VAL A 576 -6.74 7.27 23.42
C VAL A 576 -7.16 6.32 24.56
N PHE A 577 -7.63 5.10 24.25
CA PHE A 577 -7.84 4.02 25.23
C PHE A 577 -6.59 3.16 25.42
N GLY A 578 -5.89 2.80 24.35
CA GLY A 578 -4.77 1.88 24.37
C GLY A 578 -3.67 2.27 23.39
N THR A 579 -3.46 1.42 22.40
CA THR A 579 -2.40 1.54 21.39
C THR A 579 -2.94 1.89 20.01
N GLU A 580 -4.23 2.22 19.90
CA GLU A 580 -4.79 2.77 18.67
C GLU A 580 -4.21 4.17 18.39
N ALA A 581 -4.34 4.63 17.15
CA ALA A 581 -4.01 6.00 16.80
C ALA A 581 -4.86 6.97 17.65
N PRO A 582 -4.25 7.93 18.36
CA PRO A 582 -5.00 8.85 19.20
C PRO A 582 -5.88 9.76 18.34
N ALA A 583 -7.06 10.13 18.85
CA ALA A 583 -7.76 11.29 18.32
C ALA A 583 -7.00 12.56 18.74
N VAL A 584 -6.76 13.46 17.79
CA VAL A 584 -5.96 14.68 17.98
C VAL A 584 -6.79 15.90 17.60
N GLN A 585 -6.73 16.94 18.44
CA GLN A 585 -7.31 18.24 18.14
C GLN A 585 -6.37 19.35 18.57
N ALA A 586 -6.02 20.24 17.65
CA ALA A 586 -5.27 21.46 17.95
C ALA A 586 -6.22 22.62 18.29
N THR A 587 -5.81 23.46 19.23
CA THR A 587 -6.49 24.70 19.60
C THR A 587 -5.45 25.73 20.07
N SER A 588 -5.88 26.94 20.40
CA SER A 588 -4.97 28.01 20.84
C SER A 588 -5.32 28.50 22.24
N LEU A 589 -4.28 28.81 23.01
CA LEU A 589 -4.36 29.46 24.31
C LEU A 589 -3.67 30.81 24.23
N VAL A 590 -4.40 31.88 24.51
CA VAL A 590 -3.80 33.22 24.59
C VAL A 590 -3.40 33.52 26.03
N VAL A 591 -2.13 33.83 26.24
CA VAL A 591 -1.51 34.12 27.54
C VAL A 591 -1.22 35.62 27.65
N PHE A 592 -1.53 36.21 28.80
CA PHE A 592 -1.43 37.65 29.04
C PHE A 592 -0.61 37.94 30.30
#